data_AF-A0A066YPA5-F1
#
_entry.id   AF-A0A066YPA5-F1
#
_cell.length_a   1.000
_cell.length_b   1.000
_cell.length_c   1.000
_cell.angle_alpha   90.00
_cell.angle_beta   90.00
_cell.angle_gamma   90.00
#
_symmetry.space_group_name_H-M   'P 1'
#
loop_
_entity.id
_entity.type
_entity.pdbx_description
1 polymer ?
#
loop_
_entity_poly.entity_id
_entity_poly.type
_entity_poly.pdbx_seq_one_letter_code
_entity_poly.pdbx_strand_id
1 'polypeptide(L)'
;MTDPTDPARREGDAAPGPLLRALLAHPVLAADTYPDPDPAIPADPAALFTAWLRDALAAGVPDAQVMTLSTVDAGGRPDARVLVLRDVDRDAAAWHFWTEPDSPKARQFAARPDAALTVYWPAPGRQVRLHGPVRPAPAASPPPRPSAATPCTPPPPSSGRPPRPAPTGACATPAPPAAGRPRAGPPPTPRADRRHPSRRRSQS
;
A
#
# COMPACT_ATOMS: atom_id res chain seq x y z
N MET A 1 23.17 -46.41 -20.55
CA MET A 1 23.81 -46.34 -19.22
C MET A 1 24.56 -45.03 -19.18
N THR A 2 23.88 -43.98 -18.71
CA THR A 2 24.36 -42.60 -18.79
C THR A 2 25.21 -42.31 -17.55
N ASP A 3 26.43 -41.83 -17.77
CA ASP A 3 27.44 -41.55 -16.75
C ASP A 3 26.94 -40.47 -15.76
N PRO A 4 26.96 -40.73 -14.43
CA PRO A 4 26.58 -39.76 -13.40
C PRO A 4 27.59 -38.62 -13.19
N THR A 5 28.70 -38.58 -13.94
CA THR A 5 29.84 -37.68 -13.73
C THR A 5 29.96 -36.57 -14.78
N ASP A 6 28.85 -36.05 -15.29
CA ASP A 6 28.87 -34.88 -16.17
C ASP A 6 29.02 -33.58 -15.35
N PRO A 7 30.17 -32.86 -15.44
CA PRO A 7 30.38 -31.62 -14.70
C PRO A 7 29.45 -30.48 -15.13
N ALA A 8 28.80 -30.58 -16.30
CA ALA A 8 27.82 -29.59 -16.78
C ALA A 8 26.51 -29.58 -15.95
N ARG A 9 26.30 -30.55 -15.04
CA ARG A 9 25.16 -30.52 -14.10
C ARG A 9 25.39 -29.67 -12.84
N ARG A 10 26.61 -29.18 -12.58
CA ARG A 10 26.94 -28.47 -11.33
C ARG A 10 26.64 -26.98 -11.32
N GLU A 11 26.12 -26.42 -12.41
CA GLU A 11 25.69 -25.01 -12.46
C GLU A 11 24.36 -24.76 -11.69
N GLY A 12 23.70 -25.82 -11.21
CA GLY A 12 22.40 -25.75 -10.54
C GLY A 12 22.40 -25.63 -9.02
N ASP A 13 23.57 -25.64 -8.35
CA ASP A 13 23.68 -25.72 -6.88
C ASP A 13 24.40 -24.50 -6.25
N ALA A 14 24.54 -23.40 -7.00
CA ALA A 14 25.09 -22.18 -6.44
C ALA A 14 24.11 -21.58 -5.42
N ALA A 15 24.52 -21.51 -4.15
CA ALA A 15 23.70 -20.94 -3.09
C ALA A 15 23.22 -19.53 -3.47
N PRO A 16 21.93 -19.19 -3.25
CA PRO A 16 21.37 -17.93 -3.69
C PRO A 16 22.12 -16.74 -3.10
N GLY A 17 22.34 -15.72 -3.93
CA GLY A 17 22.98 -14.47 -3.52
C GLY A 17 22.28 -13.80 -2.33
N PRO A 18 22.95 -12.88 -1.61
CA PRO A 18 22.40 -12.26 -0.39
C PRO A 18 21.06 -11.55 -0.61
N LEU A 19 20.88 -10.88 -1.75
CA LEU A 19 19.61 -10.25 -2.11
C LEU A 19 18.48 -11.27 -2.30
N LEU A 20 18.74 -12.35 -3.05
CA LEU A 20 17.74 -13.39 -3.29
C LEU A 20 17.35 -14.10 -1.99
N ARG A 21 18.32 -14.39 -1.11
CA ARG A 21 18.04 -14.92 0.23
C ARG A 21 17.18 -13.99 1.06
N ALA A 22 17.49 -12.69 1.04
CA ALA A 22 16.66 -11.70 1.71
C ALA A 22 15.23 -11.74 1.14
N LEU A 23 15.05 -11.59 -0.17
CA LEU A 23 13.71 -11.61 -0.80
C LEU A 23 12.90 -12.85 -0.44
N LEU A 24 13.51 -14.04 -0.47
CA LEU A 24 12.86 -15.30 -0.11
C LEU A 24 12.51 -15.40 1.38
N ALA A 25 13.22 -14.69 2.25
CA ALA A 25 12.96 -14.66 3.69
C ALA A 25 11.91 -13.62 4.11
N HIS A 26 11.55 -12.67 3.23
CA HIS A 26 10.51 -11.69 3.53
C HIS A 26 9.13 -12.28 3.18
N PRO A 27 8.16 -12.22 4.10
CA PRO A 27 6.83 -12.71 3.80
C PRO A 27 6.19 -11.80 2.75
N VAL A 28 5.90 -12.37 1.59
CA VAL A 28 5.21 -11.70 0.49
C VAL A 28 3.74 -12.06 0.59
N LEU A 29 2.85 -11.06 0.40
CA LEU A 29 1.41 -11.28 0.54
C LEU A 29 1.06 -11.93 1.90
N ALA A 30 1.65 -11.38 2.96
CA ALA A 30 1.69 -11.97 4.29
C ALA A 30 0.37 -11.92 5.08
N ALA A 31 -0.75 -11.55 4.43
CA ALA A 31 -2.03 -11.56 5.11
C ALA A 31 -2.41 -13.02 5.42
N ASP A 32 -2.67 -13.31 6.70
CA ASP A 32 -2.97 -14.67 7.19
C ASP A 32 -4.21 -15.27 6.53
N THR A 33 -5.10 -14.44 5.97
CA THR A 33 -6.24 -14.87 5.16
C THR A 33 -6.59 -13.77 4.17
N TYR A 34 -6.54 -14.07 2.87
CA TYR A 34 -7.17 -13.25 1.85
C TYR A 34 -8.66 -13.52 1.85
N PRO A 35 -9.53 -12.50 1.78
CA PRO A 35 -10.96 -12.74 1.63
C PRO A 35 -11.20 -13.52 0.34
N ASP A 36 -12.12 -14.48 0.39
CA ASP A 36 -12.65 -15.10 -0.83
C ASP A 36 -13.18 -14.00 -1.77
N PRO A 37 -13.10 -14.20 -3.10
CA PRO A 37 -13.66 -13.26 -4.05
C PRO A 37 -15.14 -12.98 -3.70
N ASP A 38 -15.49 -11.69 -3.63
CA ASP A 38 -16.85 -11.27 -3.25
C ASP A 38 -17.87 -11.94 -4.20
N PRO A 39 -18.83 -12.73 -3.67
CA PRO A 39 -19.73 -13.53 -4.51
C PRO A 39 -20.75 -12.68 -5.27
N ALA A 40 -20.92 -11.42 -4.88
CA ALA A 40 -21.81 -10.46 -5.52
C ALA A 40 -21.02 -9.23 -5.94
N ILE A 41 -20.69 -9.16 -7.23
CA ILE A 41 -20.06 -7.98 -7.84
C ILE A 41 -21.19 -7.04 -8.31
N PRO A 42 -21.31 -5.82 -7.75
CA PRO A 42 -22.27 -4.83 -8.23
C PRO A 42 -22.07 -4.52 -9.71
N ALA A 43 -23.16 -4.21 -10.42
CA ALA A 43 -23.10 -3.81 -11.83
C ALA A 43 -22.38 -2.45 -12.03
N ASP A 44 -22.42 -1.58 -11.01
CA ASP A 44 -21.72 -0.30 -11.00
C ASP A 44 -20.29 -0.46 -10.41
N PRO A 45 -19.24 -0.40 -11.24
CA PRO A 45 -17.86 -0.52 -10.77
C PRO A 45 -17.41 0.69 -9.92
N ALA A 46 -17.99 1.87 -10.13
CA ALA A 46 -17.66 3.06 -9.33
C ALA A 46 -18.22 2.91 -7.91
N ALA A 47 -19.45 2.40 -7.75
CA ALA A 47 -19.99 2.03 -6.44
C ALA A 47 -19.09 1.05 -5.68
N LEU A 48 -18.64 0.00 -6.35
CA LEU A 48 -17.78 -1.02 -5.76
C LEU A 48 -16.44 -0.43 -5.32
N PHE A 49 -15.81 0.37 -6.18
CA PHE A 49 -14.56 1.06 -5.86
C PHE A 49 -14.71 1.96 -4.62
N THR A 50 -15.75 2.80 -4.58
CA THR A 50 -15.97 3.71 -3.45
C THR A 50 -16.25 2.95 -2.15
N ALA A 51 -16.98 1.84 -2.22
CA ALA A 51 -17.22 0.98 -1.05
C ALA A 51 -15.90 0.41 -0.51
N TRP A 52 -15.05 -0.16 -1.38
CA TRP A 52 -13.76 -0.71 -0.97
C TRP A 52 -12.78 0.35 -0.48
N LEU A 53 -12.76 1.53 -1.08
CA LEU A 53 -11.94 2.64 -0.60
C LEU A 53 -12.35 3.04 0.82
N ARG A 54 -13.66 3.12 1.09
CA ARG A 54 -14.18 3.41 2.44
C ARG A 54 -13.78 2.33 3.44
N ASP A 55 -13.86 1.05 3.04
CA ASP A 55 -13.44 -0.07 3.90
C ASP A 55 -11.93 0.02 4.21
N ALA A 56 -11.10 0.33 3.22
CA ALA A 56 -9.65 0.48 3.39
C ALA A 56 -9.32 1.66 4.33
N LEU A 57 -10.03 2.78 4.21
CA LEU A 57 -9.91 3.92 5.12
C LEU A 57 -10.33 3.55 6.55
N ALA A 58 -11.47 2.85 6.71
CA ALA A 58 -11.96 2.41 8.02
C ALA A 58 -11.03 1.38 8.68
N ALA A 59 -10.37 0.53 7.88
CA ALA A 59 -9.36 -0.42 8.33
C ALA A 59 -8.00 0.22 8.66
N GLY A 60 -7.84 1.54 8.45
CA GLY A 60 -6.60 2.24 8.74
C GLY A 60 -5.45 1.88 7.79
N VAL A 61 -5.75 1.48 6.55
CA VAL A 61 -4.72 1.21 5.55
C VAL A 61 -3.93 2.50 5.29
N PRO A 62 -2.59 2.51 5.48
CA PRO A 62 -1.78 3.68 5.19
C PRO A 62 -1.98 4.12 3.74
N ASP A 63 -2.16 5.42 3.55
CA ASP A 63 -2.27 6.01 2.21
C ASP A 63 -3.35 5.38 1.32
N ALA A 64 -4.50 4.97 1.87
CA ALA A 64 -5.54 4.25 1.12
C ALA A 64 -6.05 4.97 -0.15
N GLN A 65 -5.96 6.30 -0.20
CA GLN A 65 -6.33 7.15 -1.35
C GLN A 65 -5.19 7.34 -2.36
N VAL A 66 -4.00 6.79 -2.10
CA VAL A 66 -2.83 6.88 -2.97
C VAL A 66 -2.89 5.78 -4.02
N MET A 67 -2.54 6.14 -5.26
CA MET A 67 -2.71 5.29 -6.42
C MET A 67 -1.52 5.41 -7.37
N THR A 68 -1.25 4.33 -8.12
CA THR A 68 -0.25 4.34 -9.18
C THR A 68 -0.92 4.63 -10.52
N LEU A 69 -0.60 5.77 -11.12
CA LEU A 69 -0.97 6.12 -12.48
C LEU A 69 0.12 5.62 -13.44
N SER A 70 -0.30 4.94 -14.50
CA SER A 70 0.54 4.52 -15.62
C SER A 70 0.05 5.20 -16.89
N THR A 71 0.98 5.77 -17.65
CA THR A 71 0.75 6.49 -18.90
C THR A 71 1.77 6.05 -19.94
N VAL A 72 1.56 6.45 -21.18
CA VAL A 72 2.47 6.16 -22.30
C VAL A 72 2.78 7.46 -23.01
N ASP A 73 4.05 7.71 -23.33
CA ASP A 73 4.44 8.88 -24.11
C ASP A 73 4.15 8.72 -25.62
N ALA A 74 4.44 9.77 -26.39
CA ALA A 74 4.26 9.76 -27.85
C ALA A 74 5.08 8.66 -28.54
N GLY A 75 6.23 8.28 -27.98
CA GLY A 75 7.12 7.25 -28.49
C GLY A 75 6.72 5.83 -28.08
N GLY A 76 5.67 5.64 -27.28
CA GLY A 76 5.27 4.33 -26.78
C GLY A 76 5.99 3.89 -25.51
N ARG A 77 6.74 4.78 -24.85
CA ARG A 77 7.43 4.43 -23.60
C ARG A 77 6.46 4.53 -22.43
N PRO A 78 6.27 3.44 -21.65
CA PRO A 78 5.44 3.47 -20.46
C PRO A 78 6.12 4.22 -19.32
N ASP A 79 5.33 4.86 -18.48
CA ASP A 79 5.78 5.65 -17.36
C ASP A 79 4.76 5.55 -16.21
N ALA A 80 5.23 5.33 -14.99
CA ALA A 80 4.38 5.09 -13.83
C ALA A 80 4.79 5.97 -12.63
N ARG A 81 3.80 6.42 -11.86
CA ARG A 81 4.01 7.28 -10.69
C ARG A 81 2.89 7.15 -9.68
N VAL A 82 3.22 7.50 -8.45
CA VAL A 82 2.30 7.59 -7.34
C VAL A 82 1.61 8.96 -7.33
N LEU A 83 0.28 8.97 -7.19
CA LEU A 83 -0.58 10.16 -7.10
C LEU A 83 -1.56 10.01 -5.94
N VAL A 84 -2.26 11.08 -5.61
CA VAL A 84 -3.37 11.08 -4.65
C VAL A 84 -4.70 11.21 -5.39
N LEU A 85 -5.61 10.26 -5.16
CA LEU A 85 -7.01 10.35 -5.58
C LEU A 85 -7.69 11.48 -4.81
N ARG A 86 -8.43 12.33 -5.52
CA ARG A 86 -9.11 13.49 -4.94
C ARG A 86 -10.61 13.33 -4.85
N ASP A 87 -11.20 12.70 -5.85
CA ASP A 87 -12.64 12.48 -5.91
C ASP A 87 -12.98 11.31 -6.84
N VAL A 88 -14.18 10.76 -6.66
CA VAL A 88 -14.78 9.74 -7.53
C VAL A 88 -16.21 10.17 -7.86
N ASP A 89 -16.42 10.62 -9.09
CA ASP A 89 -17.75 10.86 -9.61
C ASP A 89 -18.36 9.52 -10.03
N ARG A 90 -19.34 9.06 -9.26
CA ARG A 90 -20.01 7.77 -9.48
C ARG A 90 -20.96 7.80 -10.67
N ASP A 91 -21.58 8.95 -10.94
CA ASP A 91 -22.55 9.09 -12.03
C ASP A 91 -21.84 9.13 -13.38
N ALA A 92 -20.67 9.77 -13.43
CA ALA A 92 -19.82 9.82 -14.62
C ALA A 92 -18.80 8.66 -14.71
N ALA A 93 -18.71 7.80 -13.69
CA ALA A 93 -17.65 6.81 -13.51
C ALA A 93 -16.25 7.41 -13.75
N ALA A 94 -15.94 8.52 -13.06
CA ALA A 94 -14.71 9.29 -13.24
C ALA A 94 -13.89 9.38 -11.94
N TRP A 95 -12.57 9.24 -12.07
CA TRP A 95 -11.62 9.34 -10.97
C TRP A 95 -10.76 10.58 -11.13
N HIS A 96 -10.83 11.48 -10.14
CA HIS A 96 -10.20 12.79 -10.23
C HIS A 96 -8.89 12.83 -9.45
N PHE A 97 -7.87 13.43 -10.08
CA PHE A 97 -6.61 13.79 -9.47
C PHE A 97 -6.16 15.14 -10.03
N TRP A 98 -5.30 15.85 -9.30
CA TRP A 98 -4.72 17.09 -9.81
C TRP A 98 -3.35 16.86 -10.40
N THR A 99 -3.04 17.66 -11.40
CA THR A 99 -1.74 17.70 -12.03
C THR A 99 -1.43 19.11 -12.47
N GLU A 100 -0.14 19.47 -12.42
CA GLU A 100 0.32 20.68 -13.08
C GLU A 100 0.25 20.49 -14.61
N PRO A 101 -0.18 21.52 -15.37
CA PRO A 101 -0.33 21.46 -16.83
C PRO A 101 0.96 21.11 -17.57
N ASP A 102 2.12 21.55 -17.06
CA ASP A 102 3.43 21.34 -17.71
C ASP A 102 4.18 20.11 -17.21
N SER A 103 3.51 19.24 -16.45
CA SER A 103 4.17 18.03 -15.93
C SER A 103 4.40 16.97 -17.03
N PRO A 104 5.38 16.05 -16.85
CA PRO A 104 5.63 14.98 -17.82
C PRO A 104 4.38 14.16 -18.18
N LYS A 105 3.55 13.83 -17.18
CA LYS A 105 2.27 13.12 -17.38
C LYS A 105 1.25 13.94 -18.17
N ALA A 106 1.21 15.26 -17.98
CA ALA A 106 0.29 16.12 -18.72
C ALA A 106 0.67 16.19 -20.21
N ARG A 107 1.97 16.26 -20.51
CA ARG A 107 2.47 16.12 -21.90
C ARG A 107 2.15 14.74 -22.48
N GLN A 108 2.23 13.68 -21.68
CA GLN A 108 1.86 12.32 -22.10
C GLN A 108 0.36 12.23 -22.41
N PHE A 109 -0.52 12.80 -21.58
CA PHE A 109 -1.96 12.85 -21.86
C PHE A 109 -2.30 13.61 -23.15
N ALA A 110 -1.57 14.70 -23.42
CA ALA A 110 -1.76 15.48 -24.65
C ALA A 110 -1.38 14.66 -25.90
N ALA A 111 -0.39 13.77 -25.81
CA ALA A 111 0.00 12.89 -26.90
C ALA A 111 -0.90 11.64 -27.01
N ARG A 112 -1.24 11.03 -25.88
CA ARG A 112 -2.06 9.81 -25.77
C ARG A 112 -2.94 9.92 -24.53
N PRO A 113 -4.24 10.25 -24.69
CA PRO A 113 -5.14 10.49 -23.57
C PRO A 113 -5.68 9.19 -22.98
N ASP A 114 -4.82 8.18 -22.79
CA ASP A 114 -5.15 6.90 -22.18
C ASP A 114 -4.25 6.64 -20.98
N ALA A 115 -4.85 6.13 -19.89
CA ALA A 115 -4.11 5.80 -18.70
C ALA A 115 -4.65 4.55 -18.02
N ALA A 116 -3.80 3.96 -17.19
CA ALA A 116 -4.19 2.94 -16.23
C ALA A 116 -3.94 3.44 -14.81
N LEU A 117 -4.84 3.12 -13.89
CA LEU A 117 -4.76 3.46 -12.48
C LEU A 117 -4.81 2.17 -11.68
N THR A 118 -3.86 1.98 -10.78
CA THR A 118 -3.78 0.82 -9.90
C THR A 118 -3.77 1.24 -8.45
N VAL A 119 -4.63 0.62 -7.64
CA VAL A 119 -4.63 0.74 -6.18
C VAL A 119 -4.44 -0.65 -5.60
N TYR A 120 -3.59 -0.77 -4.58
CA TYR A 120 -3.39 -2.02 -3.86
C TYR A 120 -3.49 -1.75 -2.36
N TRP A 121 -4.39 -2.46 -1.70
CA TRP A 121 -4.60 -2.40 -0.26
C TRP A 121 -4.18 -3.74 0.35
N PRO A 122 -2.97 -3.83 0.95
CA PRO A 122 -2.44 -5.09 1.45
C PRO A 122 -3.28 -5.72 2.55
N ALA A 123 -3.80 -4.92 3.48
CA ALA A 123 -4.54 -5.41 4.64
C ALA A 123 -5.86 -6.15 4.27
N PRO A 124 -6.74 -5.59 3.42
CA PRO A 124 -7.88 -6.35 2.90
C PRO A 124 -7.51 -7.28 1.74
N GLY A 125 -6.25 -7.28 1.29
CA GLY A 125 -5.79 -8.11 0.19
C GLY A 125 -6.44 -7.81 -1.16
N ARG A 126 -6.77 -6.54 -1.42
CA ARG A 126 -7.53 -6.11 -2.60
C ARG A 126 -6.66 -5.30 -3.56
N GLN A 127 -6.79 -5.56 -4.86
CA GLN A 127 -6.20 -4.75 -5.93
C GLN A 127 -7.29 -4.28 -6.88
N VAL A 128 -7.30 -2.99 -7.20
CA VAL A 128 -8.18 -2.40 -8.21
C VAL A 128 -7.36 -1.87 -9.37
N ARG A 129 -7.78 -2.20 -10.59
CA ARG A 129 -7.17 -1.74 -11.83
C ARG A 129 -8.24 -1.10 -12.71
N LEU A 130 -8.04 0.17 -13.03
CA LEU A 130 -8.89 0.93 -13.93
C LEU A 130 -8.07 1.28 -15.18
N HIS A 131 -8.73 1.30 -16.32
CA HIS A 131 -8.12 1.73 -17.58
C HIS A 131 -9.16 2.55 -18.34
N GLY A 132 -8.72 3.61 -19.00
CA GLY A 132 -9.64 4.44 -19.76
C GLY A 132 -9.06 5.78 -20.19
N PRO A 133 -9.90 6.59 -20.85
CA PRO A 133 -9.48 7.87 -21.36
C PRO A 133 -9.29 8.88 -20.22
N VAL A 134 -8.32 9.78 -20.40
CA VAL A 134 -8.08 10.91 -19.50
C VAL A 134 -8.61 12.18 -20.13
N ARG A 135 -9.38 12.95 -19.36
CA ARG A 135 -9.94 14.24 -19.81
C ARG A 135 -9.69 15.29 -18.73
N PRO A 136 -9.42 16.55 -19.11
CA PRO A 136 -9.49 17.66 -18.17
C PRO A 136 -10.85 17.69 -17.48
N ALA A 137 -10.87 17.84 -16.17
CA ALA A 137 -12.12 18.03 -15.45
C ALA A 137 -12.76 19.38 -15.87
N PRO A 138 -14.10 19.50 -15.81
CA PRO A 138 -14.76 20.82 -15.86
C PRO A 138 -14.14 21.73 -14.81
N ALA A 139 -14.19 23.05 -15.01
CA ALA A 139 -13.59 24.03 -14.10
C ALA A 139 -14.21 23.97 -12.69
N ALA A 140 -13.77 23.02 -11.88
CA ALA A 140 -13.93 22.99 -10.45
C ALA A 140 -12.76 23.77 -9.85
N SER A 141 -13.06 24.69 -8.93
CA SER A 141 -12.02 25.40 -8.20
C SER A 141 -11.14 24.37 -7.49
N PRO A 142 -9.83 24.27 -7.78
CA PRO A 142 -8.97 23.38 -7.02
C PRO A 142 -9.04 23.81 -5.55
N PRO A 143 -9.28 22.89 -4.61
CA PRO A 143 -9.21 23.17 -3.18
C PRO A 143 -7.86 23.83 -2.88
N PRO A 144 -7.80 24.71 -1.86
CA PRO A 144 -6.56 25.36 -1.48
C PRO A 144 -5.47 24.30 -1.31
N ARG A 145 -4.35 24.48 -2.01
CA ARG A 145 -3.19 23.61 -1.79
C ARG A 145 -2.87 23.67 -0.31
N PRO A 146 -2.67 22.53 0.38
CA PRO A 146 -2.08 22.60 1.71
C PRO A 146 -0.78 23.36 1.53
N SER A 147 -0.66 24.51 2.20
CA SER A 147 0.57 25.28 2.19
C SER A 147 1.69 24.29 2.43
N ALA A 148 2.70 24.26 1.55
CA ALA A 148 3.93 23.58 1.86
C ALA A 148 4.26 24.01 3.30
N ALA A 149 4.29 23.05 4.23
CA ALA A 149 4.74 23.34 5.57
C ALA A 149 6.07 24.03 5.36
N THR A 150 6.17 25.30 5.78
CA THR A 150 7.41 26.06 5.69
C THR A 150 8.49 25.10 6.18
N PRO A 151 9.47 24.70 5.33
CA PRO A 151 10.54 23.85 5.83
C PRO A 151 11.03 24.56 7.06
N CYS A 152 11.07 23.85 8.19
CA CYS A 152 11.37 24.45 9.48
C CYS A 152 12.72 25.13 9.35
N THR A 153 12.73 26.41 9.00
CA THR A 153 13.94 27.19 8.85
C THR A 153 14.49 27.22 10.26
N PRO A 154 15.62 26.55 10.54
CA PRO A 154 16.19 26.63 11.87
C PRO A 154 16.38 28.13 12.17
N PRO A 155 16.01 28.60 13.38
CA PRO A 155 16.23 30.00 13.72
C PRO A 155 17.72 30.31 13.50
N PRO A 156 18.06 31.53 13.03
CA PRO A 156 19.46 31.92 12.93
C PRO A 156 20.11 31.68 14.29
N PRO A 157 21.35 31.14 14.35
CA PRO A 157 22.01 30.90 15.63
C PRO A 157 22.04 32.21 16.40
N SER A 158 21.35 32.26 17.55
CA SER A 158 21.48 33.38 18.47
C SER A 158 22.97 33.54 18.76
N SER A 159 23.48 34.76 18.63
CA SER A 159 24.83 35.14 19.01
C SER A 159 25.05 34.90 20.50
N GLY A 160 25.27 33.64 20.84
CA GLY A 160 25.50 33.10 22.16
C GLY A 160 26.74 32.24 22.05
N ARG A 161 27.81 32.73 22.65
CA ARG A 161 29.13 32.12 22.83
C ARG A 161 29.14 30.59 22.70
N PRO A 162 30.00 29.99 21.84
CA PRO A 162 30.07 28.54 21.73
C PRO A 162 30.48 27.93 23.09
N PRO A 163 29.82 26.87 23.56
CA PRO A 163 30.31 26.10 24.69
C PRO A 163 31.63 25.42 24.31
N ARG A 164 32.55 25.45 25.26
CA ARG A 164 33.89 24.88 25.15
C ARG A 164 33.79 23.37 24.87
N PRO A 165 34.62 22.79 23.98
CA PRO A 165 34.54 21.36 23.68
C PRO A 165 34.90 20.54 24.92
N ALA A 166 34.01 19.62 25.30
CA ALA A 166 34.29 18.56 26.25
C ALA A 166 35.13 17.46 25.56
N PRO A 167 36.04 16.79 26.29
CA PRO A 167 36.93 15.80 25.71
C PRO A 167 36.18 14.58 25.18
N THR A 168 36.61 14.15 24.00
CA THR A 168 36.18 12.98 23.25
C THR A 168 36.37 11.69 24.06
N GLY A 169 35.30 10.91 24.24
CA GLY A 169 35.41 9.53 24.70
C GLY A 169 34.23 9.04 25.54
N ALA A 170 33.21 8.50 24.87
CA ALA A 170 32.37 7.37 25.30
C ALA A 170 31.06 7.41 24.50
N CYS A 171 30.98 6.57 23.46
CA CYS A 171 29.72 6.26 22.81
C CYS A 171 28.90 5.41 23.80
N ALA A 172 27.94 6.04 24.50
CA ALA A 172 26.99 5.32 25.33
C ALA A 172 25.94 4.68 24.41
N THR A 173 26.02 3.35 24.27
CA THR A 173 24.98 2.51 23.67
C THR A 173 23.63 2.78 24.36
N PRO A 174 22.53 3.04 23.63
CA PRO A 174 21.22 3.12 24.26
C PRO A 174 20.81 1.76 24.84
N ALA A 175 20.47 1.74 26.12
CA ALA A 175 19.92 0.57 26.80
C ALA A 175 18.56 0.18 26.18
N PRO A 176 18.25 -1.12 26.03
CA PRO A 176 16.94 -1.54 25.55
C PRO A 176 15.85 -1.16 26.57
N PRO A 177 14.62 -0.83 26.11
CA PRO A 177 13.51 -0.53 27.01
C PRO A 177 13.19 -1.73 27.89
N ALA A 178 13.06 -1.48 29.19
CA ALA A 178 12.69 -2.49 30.19
C ALA A 178 11.34 -3.12 29.82
N ALA A 179 11.32 -4.45 29.74
CA ALA A 179 10.11 -5.24 29.56
C ALA A 179 9.12 -4.94 30.71
N GLY A 180 8.03 -4.25 30.39
CA GLY A 180 6.90 -4.09 31.29
C GLY A 180 6.30 -5.46 31.61
N ARG A 181 6.14 -5.77 32.90
CA ARG A 181 5.46 -6.97 33.38
C ARG A 181 4.06 -7.08 32.74
N PRO A 182 3.62 -8.27 32.30
CA PRO A 182 2.26 -8.44 31.83
C PRO A 182 1.28 -8.16 32.97
N ARG A 183 0.34 -7.23 32.74
CA ARG A 183 -0.86 -7.11 33.58
C ARG A 183 -1.64 -8.42 33.46
N ALA A 184 -1.92 -9.04 34.60
CA ALA A 184 -2.82 -10.18 34.69
C ALA A 184 -4.20 -9.78 34.12
N GLY A 185 -4.63 -10.44 33.06
CA GLY A 185 -5.99 -10.34 32.54
C GLY A 185 -7.00 -10.97 33.52
N PRO A 186 -8.27 -10.54 33.49
CA PRO A 186 -9.31 -11.13 34.32
C PRO A 186 -9.55 -12.62 33.95
N PRO A 187 -9.97 -13.45 34.92
CA PRO A 187 -10.17 -14.88 34.69
C PRO A 187 -11.29 -15.15 33.68
N PRO A 188 -11.21 -16.26 32.91
CA PRO A 188 -12.23 -16.61 31.92
C PRO A 188 -13.57 -16.95 32.59
N THR A 189 -14.65 -16.43 32.01
CA THR A 189 -16.02 -16.79 32.35
C THR A 189 -16.32 -18.24 31.97
N PRO A 190 -17.09 -18.98 32.80
CA PRO A 190 -17.44 -20.37 32.51
C PRO A 190 -18.30 -20.47 31.24
N ARG A 191 -17.89 -21.38 30.36
CA ARG A 191 -18.58 -21.79 29.13
C ARG A 191 -20.01 -22.22 29.46
N ALA A 192 -21.00 -21.59 28.84
CA ALA A 192 -22.36 -22.08 28.85
C ALA A 192 -22.44 -23.39 28.05
N ASP A 193 -22.85 -24.47 28.72
CA ASP A 193 -23.18 -25.76 28.12
C ASP A 193 -24.22 -25.57 27.01
N ARG A 194 -23.78 -25.61 25.75
CA ARG A 194 -24.69 -25.84 24.62
C ARG A 194 -25.03 -27.33 24.60
N ARG A 195 -26.08 -27.68 25.33
CA ARG A 195 -26.79 -28.95 25.17
C ARG A 195 -27.15 -29.13 23.69
N HIS A 196 -26.63 -30.20 23.13
CA HIS A 196 -26.91 -30.69 21.79
C HIS A 196 -28.36 -31.24 21.75
N PRO A 197 -29.29 -30.72 20.94
CA PRO A 197 -30.52 -31.45 20.68
C PRO A 197 -30.21 -32.64 19.75
N SER A 198 -30.36 -33.82 20.32
CA SER A 198 -30.30 -35.13 19.67
C SER A 198 -31.02 -35.15 18.31
N ARG A 199 -30.29 -35.58 17.27
CA ARG A 199 -30.87 -36.07 16.01
C ARG A 199 -31.78 -37.26 16.31
N ARG A 200 -33.10 -37.10 16.21
CA ARG A 200 -34.00 -38.23 16.00
C ARG A 200 -34.02 -38.55 14.51
N ARG A 201 -33.35 -39.63 14.14
CA ARG A 201 -33.69 -40.41 12.94
C ARG A 201 -35.08 -41.02 13.19
N SER A 202 -36.01 -40.80 12.28
CA SER A 202 -37.11 -41.73 12.04
C SER A 202 -37.15 -42.00 10.54
N GLN A 203 -36.83 -43.24 10.21
CA GLN A 203 -37.15 -43.88 8.94
C GLN A 203 -38.61 -44.34 9.01
N SER A 204 -39.38 -44.04 7.97
CA SER A 204 -40.44 -44.84 7.31
C SER A 204 -41.40 -43.90 6.60
#